data_AF-A0A2I4CZ09-F1
#
_entry.id   AF-A0A2I4CZ09-F1
#
_cell.length_a   1.000
_cell.length_b   1.000
_cell.length_c   1.000
_cell.angle_alpha   90.00
_cell.angle_beta   90.00
_cell.angle_gamma   90.00
#
_symmetry.space_group_name_H-M   'P 1'
#
loop_
_entity.id
_entity.type
_entity.pdbx_description
1 polymer ?
#
loop_
_entity_poly.entity_id
_entity_poly.type
_entity_poly.pdbx_seq_one_letter_code
_entity_poly.pdbx_strand_id
1 'polypeptide(L)'
;MKDRIQELRHGKETTEDEDEVAVGMDKGFMDEFFEQVEEIRGFIESLAEKVEEVKRKHSAILASPNPDEKTKAELEDLMADIKKLANKIRSKLKSVQQTIEQEEVQNRSSADLRIRKTQHSTLSRKFVEVMSEYNTTQSDYRERCKGRIQRQLEITGRNTTNEELESMLESDNPAIFTSGIIMDNITQQAMNEIETRHNEIIKLENSIRELHGMFMDMAMLVESQRTEKAAAPLMPQGRVGEQH
;
A
#
# COMPACT_ATOMS: atom_id res chain seq x y z
N MET A 1 -41.54 -4.67 -2.01
CA MET A 1 -42.02 -3.30 -1.74
C MET A 1 -42.32 -2.69 -3.10
N LYS A 2 -43.59 -2.36 -3.39
CA LYS A 2 -44.01 -1.85 -4.72
C LYS A 2 -43.62 -0.37 -4.83
N ASP A 3 -43.05 0.00 -5.96
CA ASP A 3 -42.57 1.34 -6.29
C ASP A 3 -43.75 2.32 -6.38
N ARG A 4 -43.77 3.35 -5.51
CA ARG A 4 -44.84 4.37 -5.41
C ARG A 4 -44.43 5.72 -6.00
N ILE A 5 -43.31 5.79 -6.72
CA ILE A 5 -42.80 7.03 -7.33
C ILE A 5 -43.82 7.67 -8.30
N GLN A 6 -44.68 6.87 -8.94
CA GLN A 6 -45.74 7.38 -9.83
C GLN A 6 -46.90 8.08 -9.12
N GLU A 7 -47.18 7.74 -7.85
CA GLU A 7 -48.26 8.38 -7.08
C GLU A 7 -47.91 9.83 -6.71
N LEU A 8 -46.61 10.14 -6.57
CA LEU A 8 -46.11 11.49 -6.28
C LEU A 8 -46.20 12.46 -7.47
N ARG A 9 -46.28 11.94 -8.70
CA ARG A 9 -46.37 12.79 -9.91
C ARG A 9 -47.78 13.32 -10.19
N HIS A 10 -48.83 12.62 -9.72
CA HIS A 10 -50.21 13.00 -10.01
C HIS A 10 -50.82 13.96 -8.98
N GLY A 11 -50.11 14.27 -7.89
CA GLY A 11 -50.58 15.19 -6.85
C GLY A 11 -50.20 16.66 -7.05
N LYS A 12 -49.57 17.02 -8.18
CA LYS A 12 -48.93 18.33 -8.38
C LYS A 12 -49.53 19.14 -9.54
N GLU A 13 -50.84 19.05 -9.75
CA GLU A 13 -51.61 20.01 -10.58
C GLU A 13 -52.34 21.00 -9.67
N THR A 14 -51.60 21.87 -9.00
CA THR A 14 -52.11 23.15 -8.51
C THR A 14 -51.00 24.19 -8.55
N THR A 15 -51.09 25.05 -9.58
CA THR A 15 -50.71 26.48 -9.63
C THR A 15 -49.32 26.92 -9.16
N GLU A 16 -48.57 27.34 -10.17
CA GLU A 16 -47.40 28.23 -10.24
C GLU A 16 -47.30 29.29 -9.13
N ASP A 17 -46.12 29.34 -8.52
CA ASP A 17 -45.30 30.56 -8.36
C ASP A 17 -43.84 30.07 -8.35
N GLU A 18 -43.21 30.07 -9.53
CA GLU A 18 -41.77 29.83 -9.68
C GLU A 18 -41.02 31.08 -9.20
N ASP A 19 -40.84 31.20 -7.89
CA ASP A 19 -39.72 31.98 -7.37
C ASP A 19 -38.44 31.26 -7.84
N GLU A 20 -37.83 31.79 -8.91
CA GLU A 20 -36.44 31.52 -9.28
C GLU A 20 -35.55 31.90 -8.09
N VAL A 21 -35.39 30.98 -7.15
CA VAL A 21 -34.31 31.03 -6.19
C VAL A 21 -33.07 30.80 -7.03
N ALA A 22 -32.39 31.89 -7.40
CA ALA A 22 -31.07 31.86 -7.99
C ALA A 22 -30.18 31.05 -7.03
N VAL A 23 -30.02 29.76 -7.34
CA VAL A 23 -29.03 28.90 -6.70
C VAL A 23 -27.72 29.47 -7.20
N GLY A 24 -27.14 30.38 -6.40
CA GLY A 24 -25.77 30.79 -6.57
C GLY A 24 -24.96 29.52 -6.77
N MET A 25 -24.15 29.48 -7.83
CA MET A 25 -23.15 28.43 -8.07
C MET A 25 -22.10 28.51 -6.95
N ASP A 26 -22.53 28.23 -5.73
CA ASP A 26 -21.68 28.01 -4.58
C ASP A 26 -21.02 26.65 -4.83
N LYS A 27 -19.73 26.56 -4.56
CA LYS A 27 -18.97 25.30 -4.69
C LYS A 27 -19.80 24.15 -4.12
N GLY A 28 -19.93 23.05 -4.86
CA GLY A 28 -20.70 21.90 -4.44
C GLY A 28 -20.27 21.40 -3.06
N PHE A 29 -21.22 20.77 -2.37
CA PHE A 29 -21.02 20.26 -1.02
C PHE A 29 -19.79 19.35 -0.96
N MET A 30 -18.78 19.74 -0.17
CA MET A 30 -17.51 19.02 -0.02
C MET A 30 -16.65 18.87 -1.29
N ASP A 31 -16.87 19.67 -2.35
CA ASP A 31 -16.15 19.50 -3.63
C ASP A 31 -14.63 19.42 -3.47
N GLU A 32 -14.02 20.33 -2.70
CA GLU A 32 -12.57 20.33 -2.47
C GLU A 32 -12.09 19.08 -1.72
N PHE A 33 -12.91 18.56 -0.80
CA PHE A 33 -12.60 17.33 -0.09
C PHE A 33 -12.70 16.11 -1.02
N PHE A 34 -13.74 16.05 -1.86
CA PHE A 34 -13.89 14.96 -2.82
C PHE A 34 -12.80 14.99 -3.90
N GLU A 35 -12.35 16.17 -4.33
CA GLU A 35 -11.20 16.30 -5.22
C GLU A 35 -9.93 15.71 -4.59
N GLN A 36 -9.68 16.00 -3.30
CA GLN A 36 -8.57 15.39 -2.57
C GLN A 36 -8.70 13.86 -2.44
N VAL A 37 -9.92 13.36 -2.18
CA VAL A 37 -10.19 11.91 -2.09
C VAL A 37 -9.91 11.21 -3.42
N GLU A 38 -10.39 11.76 -4.53
CA GLU A 38 -10.16 11.21 -5.86
C GLU A 38 -8.68 11.28 -6.26
N GLU A 39 -7.97 12.35 -5.89
CA GLU A 39 -6.53 12.44 -6.12
C GLU A 39 -5.75 11.35 -5.34
N ILE A 40 -6.09 11.12 -4.07
CA ILE A 40 -5.46 10.05 -3.27
C ILE A 40 -5.79 8.68 -3.86
N ARG A 41 -7.05 8.45 -4.25
CA ARG A 41 -7.47 7.21 -4.92
C ARG A 41 -6.65 6.95 -6.18
N GLY A 42 -6.52 7.95 -7.06
CA GLY A 42 -5.72 7.84 -8.29
C GLY A 42 -4.25 7.52 -8.01
N PHE A 43 -3.65 8.08 -6.96
CA PHE A 43 -2.30 7.70 -6.55
C PHE A 43 -2.21 6.26 -6.04
N ILE A 44 -3.20 5.78 -5.28
CA ILE A 44 -3.22 4.39 -4.81
C ILE A 44 -3.37 3.42 -6.00
N GLU A 45 -4.19 3.75 -6.99
CA GLU A 45 -4.35 2.95 -8.21
C GLU A 45 -3.04 2.90 -9.01
N SER A 46 -2.40 4.06 -9.25
CA SER A 46 -1.09 4.11 -9.91
C SER A 46 0.01 3.38 -9.14
N LEU A 47 -0.04 3.40 -7.81
CA LEU A 47 0.87 2.64 -6.96
C LEU A 47 0.69 1.13 -7.16
N ALA A 48 -0.56 0.66 -7.20
CA ALA A 48 -0.87 -0.74 -7.43
C ALA A 48 -0.39 -1.21 -8.82
N GLU A 49 -0.56 -0.39 -9.85
CA GLU A 49 -0.03 -0.67 -11.19
C GLU A 49 1.50 -0.83 -11.19
N LYS A 50 2.22 0.08 -10.52
CA LYS A 50 3.68 -0.02 -10.41
C LYS A 50 4.14 -1.26 -9.64
N VAL A 51 3.40 -1.69 -8.62
CA VAL A 51 3.69 -2.95 -7.90
C VAL A 51 3.57 -4.15 -8.85
N GLU A 52 2.55 -4.16 -9.72
CA GLU A 52 2.42 -5.21 -10.75
C GLU A 52 3.53 -5.16 -11.80
N GLU A 53 4.00 -3.97 -12.18
CA GLU A 53 5.16 -3.82 -13.07
C GLU A 53 6.45 -4.37 -12.43
N VAL A 54 6.65 -4.12 -11.13
CA VAL A 54 7.77 -4.69 -10.37
C VAL A 54 7.75 -6.22 -10.41
N LYS A 55 6.59 -6.86 -10.21
CA LYS A 55 6.45 -8.33 -10.33
C LYS A 55 6.89 -8.85 -11.70
N ARG A 56 6.53 -8.14 -12.77
CA ARG A 56 6.92 -8.49 -14.15
C ARG A 56 8.43 -8.36 -14.35
N LYS A 57 9.03 -7.26 -13.88
CA LYS A 57 10.48 -7.04 -13.99
C LYS A 57 11.28 -8.07 -13.19
N HIS A 58 10.88 -8.36 -11.96
CA HIS A 58 11.43 -9.46 -11.17
C HIS A 58 11.40 -10.80 -11.91
N SER A 59 10.27 -11.13 -12.51
CA SER A 59 10.13 -12.37 -13.28
C SER A 59 11.05 -12.40 -14.51
N ALA A 60 11.19 -11.29 -15.23
CA ALA A 60 12.11 -11.17 -16.36
C ALA A 60 13.58 -11.31 -15.94
N ILE A 61 13.96 -10.66 -14.84
CA ILE A 61 15.32 -10.69 -14.29
C ILE A 61 15.72 -12.11 -13.85
N LEU A 62 14.79 -12.86 -13.25
CA LEU A 62 15.02 -14.26 -12.85
C LEU A 62 14.96 -15.26 -14.02
N ALA A 63 14.49 -14.86 -15.19
CA ALA A 63 14.42 -15.72 -16.36
C ALA A 63 15.77 -15.84 -17.10
N SER A 64 16.71 -14.93 -16.84
CA SER A 64 18.06 -14.93 -17.44
C SER A 64 19.14 -15.07 -16.36
N PRO A 65 20.18 -15.91 -16.55
CA PRO A 65 21.38 -15.92 -15.72
C PRO A 65 22.06 -14.55 -15.66
N ASN A 66 22.10 -13.87 -16.81
CA ASN A 66 22.67 -12.53 -17.00
C ASN A 66 21.55 -11.59 -17.49
N PRO A 67 20.77 -11.01 -16.57
CA PRO A 67 19.71 -10.06 -16.93
C PRO A 67 20.32 -8.78 -17.49
N ASP A 68 19.67 -8.19 -18.49
CA ASP A 68 20.16 -6.98 -19.13
C ASP A 68 20.10 -5.77 -18.18
N GLU A 69 21.07 -4.88 -18.31
CA GLU A 69 21.21 -3.73 -17.41
C GLU A 69 20.05 -2.75 -17.54
N LYS A 70 19.39 -2.72 -18.71
CA LYS A 70 18.21 -1.89 -18.93
C LYS A 70 17.04 -2.37 -18.06
N THR A 71 16.74 -3.66 -18.02
CA THR A 71 15.67 -4.20 -17.16
C THR A 71 15.96 -3.95 -15.67
N LYS A 72 17.22 -4.00 -15.24
CA LYS A 72 17.62 -3.65 -13.86
C LYS A 72 17.40 -2.17 -13.57
N ALA A 73 17.83 -1.28 -14.46
CA ALA A 73 17.62 0.16 -14.31
C ALA A 73 16.12 0.52 -14.25
N GLU A 74 15.31 -0.10 -15.11
CA GLU A 74 13.85 0.09 -15.09
C GLU A 74 13.21 -0.40 -13.77
N LEU A 75 13.73 -1.48 -13.16
CA LEU A 75 13.29 -1.91 -11.83
C LEU A 75 13.64 -0.88 -10.74
N GLU A 76 14.86 -0.32 -10.77
CA GLU A 76 15.29 0.70 -9.82
C GLU A 76 14.43 1.98 -9.94
N ASP A 77 14.11 2.41 -11.15
CA ASP A 77 13.22 3.53 -11.41
C ASP A 77 11.82 3.28 -10.84
N LEU A 78 11.28 2.06 -11.04
CA LEU A 78 9.98 1.67 -10.48
C LEU A 78 9.99 1.70 -8.94
N MET A 79 11.05 1.20 -8.30
CA MET A 79 11.21 1.23 -6.85
C MET A 79 11.27 2.68 -6.32
N ALA A 80 12.00 3.56 -7.01
CA ALA A 80 12.08 4.97 -6.67
C ALA A 80 10.72 5.68 -6.83
N ASP A 81 9.98 5.37 -7.88
CA ASP A 81 8.64 5.91 -8.12
C ASP A 81 7.63 5.44 -7.07
N ILE A 82 7.64 4.15 -6.72
CA ILE A 82 6.82 3.57 -5.65
C ILE A 82 7.08 4.32 -4.35
N LYS A 83 8.36 4.54 -3.99
CA LYS A 83 8.74 5.30 -2.79
C LYS A 83 8.20 6.72 -2.81
N LYS A 84 8.33 7.44 -3.92
CA LYS A 84 7.82 8.82 -4.06
C LYS A 84 6.30 8.86 -3.93
N LEU A 85 5.60 7.97 -4.62
CA LEU A 85 4.14 7.91 -4.65
C LEU A 85 3.56 7.54 -3.29
N ALA A 86 4.14 6.53 -2.63
CA ALA A 86 3.74 6.12 -1.30
C ALA A 86 3.95 7.24 -0.26
N ASN A 87 5.04 7.99 -0.36
CA ASN A 87 5.24 9.18 0.49
C ASN A 87 4.21 10.28 0.21
N LYS A 88 3.83 10.50 -1.05
CA LYS A 88 2.80 11.48 -1.42
C LYS A 88 1.43 11.11 -0.85
N ILE A 89 1.04 9.83 -0.98
CA ILE A 89 -0.19 9.28 -0.41
C ILE A 89 -0.19 9.45 1.11
N ARG A 90 0.91 9.05 1.78
CA ARG A 90 1.07 9.19 3.23
C ARG A 90 0.87 10.64 3.69
N SER A 91 1.53 11.60 3.04
CA SER A 91 1.41 13.02 3.40
C SER A 91 -0.01 13.55 3.23
N LYS A 92 -0.71 13.14 2.16
CA LYS A 92 -2.11 13.55 1.92
C LYS A 92 -3.08 12.93 2.93
N LEU A 93 -2.95 11.63 3.23
CA LEU A 93 -3.74 10.98 4.27
C LEU A 93 -3.53 11.65 5.64
N LYS A 94 -2.28 11.96 5.99
CA LYS A 94 -1.96 12.67 7.23
C LYS A 94 -2.58 14.06 7.28
N SER A 95 -2.62 14.80 6.17
CA SER A 95 -3.30 16.09 6.08
C SER A 95 -4.79 15.96 6.34
N VAL A 96 -5.45 14.97 5.72
CA VAL A 96 -6.88 14.70 5.95
C VAL A 96 -7.15 14.32 7.40
N GLN A 97 -6.29 13.49 8.01
CA GLN A 97 -6.38 13.13 9.42
C GLN A 97 -6.30 14.36 10.34
N GLN A 98 -5.37 15.28 10.08
CA GLN A 98 -5.26 16.52 10.87
C GLN A 98 -6.49 17.41 10.75
N THR A 99 -7.11 17.49 9.56
CA THR A 99 -8.38 18.21 9.38
C THR A 99 -9.51 17.58 10.19
N ILE A 100 -9.61 16.25 10.20
CA ILE A 100 -10.58 15.51 11.00
C ILE A 100 -10.41 15.83 12.49
N GLU A 101 -9.18 15.70 13.02
CA GLU A 101 -8.88 15.97 14.44
C GLU A 101 -9.23 17.41 14.85
N GLN A 102 -8.99 18.39 13.97
CA GLN A 102 -9.35 19.79 14.22
C GLN A 102 -10.87 20.01 14.29
N GLU A 103 -11.63 19.37 13.41
CA GLU A 103 -13.10 19.46 13.39
C GLU A 103 -13.74 18.78 14.61
N GLU A 104 -13.12 17.71 15.13
CA GLU A 104 -13.58 17.00 16.33
C GLU A 104 -13.46 17.85 17.60
N VAL A 105 -12.36 18.58 17.76
CA VAL A 105 -12.14 19.49 18.89
C VAL A 105 -13.23 20.58 18.94
N GLN A 106 -13.77 20.97 17.78
CA GLN A 106 -14.87 21.92 17.68
C GLN A 106 -16.25 21.29 17.99
N ASN A 107 -16.29 20.02 18.41
CA ASN A 107 -17.50 19.25 18.78
C ASN A 107 -18.58 19.22 17.68
N ARG A 108 -18.18 19.38 16.41
CA ARG A 108 -19.07 19.34 15.25
C ARG A 108 -19.34 17.90 14.85
N SER A 109 -20.19 17.19 15.60
CA SER A 109 -20.73 15.92 15.12
C SER A 109 -21.68 16.18 13.94
N SER A 110 -21.13 16.19 12.74
CA SER A 110 -21.80 16.56 11.50
C SER A 110 -21.79 15.39 10.49
N ALA A 111 -22.67 15.47 9.49
CA ALA A 111 -22.60 14.56 8.35
C ALA A 111 -21.26 14.67 7.60
N ASP A 112 -20.70 15.89 7.52
CA ASP A 112 -19.41 16.21 6.91
C ASP A 112 -18.26 15.43 7.57
N LEU A 113 -18.15 15.52 8.90
CA LEU A 113 -17.12 14.83 9.68
C LEU A 113 -17.20 13.30 9.52
N ARG A 114 -18.42 12.73 9.50
CA ARG A 114 -18.62 11.28 9.27
C ARG A 114 -18.17 10.85 7.88
N ILE A 115 -18.43 11.66 6.86
CA ILE A 115 -17.98 11.41 5.49
C ILE A 115 -16.45 11.45 5.43
N ARG A 116 -15.81 12.48 6.01
CA ARG A 116 -14.34 12.59 6.05
C ARG A 116 -13.68 11.39 6.72
N LYS A 117 -14.15 11.01 7.92
CA LYS A 117 -13.67 9.82 8.65
C LYS A 117 -13.80 8.53 7.83
N THR A 118 -14.96 8.34 7.19
CA THR A 118 -15.24 7.14 6.40
C THR A 118 -14.32 7.05 5.18
N GLN A 119 -14.14 8.15 4.43
CA GLN A 119 -13.25 8.20 3.27
C GLN A 119 -11.79 7.99 3.67
N HIS A 120 -11.33 8.70 4.71
CA HIS A 120 -9.98 8.54 5.23
C HIS A 120 -9.67 7.08 5.63
N SER A 121 -10.60 6.42 6.33
CA SER A 121 -10.45 5.02 6.73
C SER A 121 -10.39 4.06 5.54
N THR A 122 -11.24 4.28 4.54
CA THR A 122 -11.26 3.47 3.31
C THR A 122 -9.96 3.61 2.52
N LEU A 123 -9.51 4.84 2.27
CA LEU A 123 -8.28 5.12 1.54
C LEU A 123 -7.04 4.60 2.29
N SER A 124 -6.98 4.80 3.61
CA SER A 124 -5.89 4.27 4.45
C SER A 124 -5.79 2.76 4.37
N ARG A 125 -6.93 2.05 4.44
CA ARG A 125 -6.96 0.59 4.32
C ARG A 125 -6.48 0.13 2.95
N LYS A 126 -6.93 0.78 1.87
CA LYS A 126 -6.53 0.42 0.51
C LYS A 126 -5.03 0.67 0.29
N PHE A 127 -4.51 1.77 0.83
CA PHE A 127 -3.08 2.04 0.78
C PHE A 127 -2.25 0.97 1.52
N VAL A 128 -2.66 0.57 2.73
CA VAL A 128 -1.99 -0.51 3.47
C VAL A 128 -2.05 -1.84 2.71
N GLU A 129 -3.17 -2.16 2.09
CA GLU A 129 -3.33 -3.37 1.26
C GLU A 129 -2.30 -3.40 0.12
N VAL A 130 -2.18 -2.31 -0.65
CA VAL A 130 -1.22 -2.21 -1.76
C VAL A 130 0.22 -2.26 -1.26
N MET A 131 0.54 -1.58 -0.15
CA MET A 131 1.89 -1.63 0.43
C MET A 131 2.25 -3.01 0.97
N SER A 132 1.28 -3.73 1.55
CA SER A 132 1.46 -5.12 1.99
C SER A 132 1.74 -6.03 0.80
N GLU A 133 1.01 -5.86 -0.31
CA GLU A 133 1.24 -6.61 -1.55
C GLU A 133 2.64 -6.33 -2.13
N TYR A 134 3.09 -5.08 -2.08
CA TYR A 134 4.46 -4.72 -2.44
C TYR A 134 5.49 -5.43 -1.55
N ASN A 135 5.29 -5.45 -0.23
CA ASN A 135 6.19 -6.15 0.69
C ASN A 135 6.23 -7.68 0.44
N THR A 136 5.08 -8.29 0.19
CA THR A 136 4.99 -9.72 -0.19
C THR A 136 5.75 -9.98 -1.49
N THR A 137 5.54 -9.14 -2.51
CA THR A 137 6.25 -9.22 -3.80
C THR A 137 7.77 -9.18 -3.61
N GLN A 138 8.25 -8.25 -2.76
CA GLN A 138 9.66 -8.12 -2.45
C GLN A 138 10.17 -9.36 -1.70
N SER A 139 9.43 -9.86 -0.72
CA SER A 139 9.82 -11.04 0.07
C SER A 139 9.90 -12.31 -0.80
N ASP A 140 8.92 -12.51 -1.69
CA ASP A 140 8.90 -13.63 -2.64
C ASP A 140 10.08 -13.56 -3.61
N TYR A 141 10.44 -12.35 -4.06
CA TYR A 141 11.61 -12.17 -4.91
C TYR A 141 12.92 -12.51 -4.20
N ARG A 142 13.06 -12.10 -2.92
CA ARG A 142 14.22 -12.44 -2.07
C ARG A 142 14.43 -13.96 -2.03
N GLU A 143 13.36 -14.70 -1.74
CA GLU A 143 13.42 -16.15 -1.60
C GLU A 143 13.76 -16.83 -2.93
N ARG A 144 13.25 -16.32 -4.04
CA ARG A 144 13.62 -16.83 -5.37
C ARG A 144 15.08 -16.55 -5.71
N CYS A 145 15.63 -15.39 -5.37
CA CYS A 145 17.06 -15.09 -5.54
C CYS A 145 17.93 -16.01 -4.67
N LYS A 146 17.54 -16.22 -3.42
CA LYS A 146 18.20 -17.17 -2.51
C LYS A 146 18.21 -18.58 -3.09
N GLY A 147 17.08 -19.08 -3.57
CA GLY A 147 16.99 -20.40 -4.23
C GLY A 147 17.87 -20.51 -5.49
N ARG A 148 18.04 -19.42 -6.25
CA ARG A 148 18.99 -19.37 -7.37
C ARG A 148 20.44 -19.50 -6.89
N ILE A 149 20.83 -18.77 -5.85
CA ILE A 149 22.18 -18.85 -5.27
C ILE A 149 22.46 -20.26 -4.76
N GLN A 150 21.52 -20.87 -4.03
CA GLN A 150 21.64 -22.25 -3.55
C GLN A 150 21.90 -23.21 -4.71
N ARG A 151 21.13 -23.08 -5.79
CA ARG A 151 21.29 -23.91 -6.98
C ARG A 151 22.66 -23.74 -7.64
N GLN A 152 23.20 -22.52 -7.69
CA GLN A 152 24.52 -22.26 -8.25
C GLN A 152 25.64 -22.83 -7.36
N LEU A 153 25.49 -22.78 -6.03
CA LEU A 153 26.42 -23.43 -5.10
C LEU A 153 26.44 -24.96 -5.30
N GLU A 154 25.28 -25.59 -5.47
CA GLU A 154 25.19 -27.03 -5.78
C GLU A 154 25.91 -27.40 -7.08
N ILE A 155 25.80 -26.56 -8.13
CA ILE A 155 26.50 -26.76 -9.42
C ILE A 155 28.01 -26.72 -9.23
N THR A 156 28.51 -25.89 -8.32
CA THR A 156 29.94 -25.81 -7.99
C THR A 156 30.42 -26.94 -7.06
N GLY A 157 29.52 -27.87 -6.69
CA GLY A 157 29.82 -29.00 -5.81
C GLY A 157 29.77 -28.67 -4.32
N ARG A 158 29.24 -27.50 -3.94
CA ARG A 158 29.08 -27.09 -2.54
C ARG A 158 27.61 -27.23 -2.13
N ASN A 159 27.33 -28.26 -1.31
CA ASN A 159 26.03 -28.37 -0.65
C ASN A 159 25.97 -27.33 0.49
N THR A 160 24.88 -26.57 0.56
CA THR A 160 24.69 -25.51 1.57
C THR A 160 23.27 -25.57 2.09
N THR A 161 23.12 -25.64 3.41
CA THR A 161 21.78 -25.63 4.04
C THR A 161 21.15 -24.25 3.95
N ASN A 162 19.85 -24.16 4.22
CA ASN A 162 19.17 -22.87 4.20
C ASN A 162 19.72 -21.91 5.27
N GLU A 163 20.07 -22.42 6.44
CA GLU A 163 20.63 -21.64 7.55
C GLU A 163 22.05 -21.16 7.24
N GLU A 164 22.88 -22.03 6.65
CA GLU A 164 24.22 -21.65 6.19
C GLU A 164 24.13 -20.58 5.11
N LEU A 165 23.20 -20.72 4.15
CA LEU A 165 23.02 -19.75 3.08
C LEU A 165 22.56 -18.39 3.61
N GLU A 166 21.65 -18.32 4.58
CA GLU A 166 21.28 -17.05 5.21
C GLU A 166 22.47 -16.41 5.93
N SER A 167 23.25 -17.19 6.68
CA SER A 167 24.48 -16.66 7.31
C SER A 167 25.48 -16.13 6.28
N MET A 168 25.54 -16.72 5.08
CA MET A 168 26.37 -16.23 3.99
C MET A 168 25.84 -14.93 3.38
N LEU A 169 24.51 -14.78 3.26
CA LEU A 169 23.87 -13.55 2.77
C LEU A 169 23.99 -12.39 3.77
N GLU A 170 23.99 -12.69 5.08
CA GLU A 170 24.22 -11.71 6.14
C GLU A 170 25.70 -11.28 6.25
N SER A 171 26.60 -11.98 5.56
CA SER A 171 28.04 -11.68 5.61
C SER A 171 28.40 -10.51 4.70
N ASP A 172 29.10 -9.53 5.25
CA ASP A 172 29.72 -8.43 4.49
C ASP A 172 30.92 -8.88 3.62
N ASN A 173 31.21 -10.18 3.53
CA ASN A 173 32.34 -10.72 2.79
C ASN A 173 31.89 -11.47 1.53
N PRO A 174 31.93 -10.84 0.34
CA PRO A 174 31.57 -11.48 -0.94
C PRO A 174 32.38 -12.75 -1.25
N ALA A 175 33.60 -12.86 -0.73
CA ALA A 175 34.45 -14.02 -0.96
C ALA A 175 33.91 -15.31 -0.31
N ILE A 176 32.91 -15.20 0.59
CA ILE A 176 32.29 -16.35 1.27
C ILE A 176 31.66 -17.34 0.28
N PHE A 177 31.18 -16.85 -0.86
CA PHE A 177 30.63 -17.68 -1.93
C PHE A 177 31.70 -18.42 -2.72
N THR A 178 32.91 -17.85 -2.85
CA THR A 178 34.03 -18.43 -3.62
C THR A 178 34.95 -19.34 -2.79
N SER A 179 34.82 -19.32 -1.46
CA SER A 179 35.71 -20.07 -0.57
C SER A 179 35.58 -21.58 -0.78
N GLY A 180 36.72 -22.24 -1.06
CA GLY A 180 36.80 -23.70 -1.22
C GLY A 180 36.36 -24.23 -2.59
N ILE A 181 36.09 -23.36 -3.57
CA ILE A 181 35.66 -23.76 -4.93
C ILE A 181 36.86 -23.66 -5.89
N ILE A 182 37.08 -24.72 -6.67
CA ILE A 182 38.11 -24.74 -7.74
C ILE A 182 37.56 -23.96 -8.93
N MET A 183 38.28 -22.93 -9.39
CA MET A 183 37.86 -22.12 -10.53
C MET A 183 38.11 -22.83 -11.86
N ASP A 184 37.03 -23.03 -12.59
CA ASP A 184 36.93 -23.41 -14.00
C ASP A 184 35.89 -22.49 -14.69
N ASN A 185 35.67 -22.66 -15.99
CA ASN A 185 34.74 -21.80 -16.72
C ASN A 185 33.28 -21.92 -16.23
N ILE A 186 32.89 -23.10 -15.71
CA ILE A 186 31.52 -23.37 -15.25
C ILE A 186 31.28 -22.69 -13.90
N THR A 187 32.21 -22.87 -12.97
CA THR A 187 32.19 -22.22 -11.65
C THR A 187 32.32 -20.71 -11.79
N GLN A 188 33.09 -20.18 -12.74
CA GLN A 188 33.15 -18.74 -12.97
C GLN A 188 31.79 -18.16 -13.38
N GLN A 189 31.04 -18.85 -14.25
CA GLN A 189 29.68 -18.43 -14.62
C GLN A 189 28.72 -18.50 -13.42
N ALA A 190 28.78 -19.58 -12.64
CA ALA A 190 27.99 -19.75 -11.43
C ALA A 190 28.28 -18.63 -10.40
N MET A 191 29.55 -18.25 -10.22
CA MET A 191 29.93 -17.17 -9.31
C MET A 191 29.40 -15.80 -9.76
N ASN A 192 29.43 -15.49 -11.06
CA ASN A 192 28.88 -14.23 -11.58
C ASN A 192 27.35 -14.16 -11.34
N GLU A 193 26.64 -15.27 -11.56
CA GLU A 193 25.21 -15.32 -11.26
C GLU A 193 24.96 -15.15 -9.75
N ILE A 194 25.73 -15.81 -8.88
CA ILE A 194 25.63 -15.64 -7.42
C ILE A 194 25.81 -14.18 -7.02
N GLU A 195 26.86 -13.52 -7.52
CA GLU A 195 27.13 -12.11 -7.23
C GLU A 195 25.99 -11.21 -7.71
N THR A 196 25.47 -11.44 -8.91
CA THR A 196 24.32 -10.71 -9.45
C THR A 196 23.09 -10.87 -8.55
N ARG A 197 22.75 -12.09 -8.13
CA ARG A 197 21.59 -12.35 -7.26
C ARG A 197 21.78 -11.80 -5.85
N HIS A 198 22.99 -11.87 -5.31
CA HIS A 198 23.31 -11.30 -4.01
C HIS A 198 23.13 -9.77 -4.01
N ASN A 199 23.64 -9.09 -5.03
CA ASN A 199 23.43 -7.65 -5.19
C ASN A 199 21.95 -7.27 -5.29
N GLU A 200 21.13 -8.10 -5.94
CA GLU A 200 19.68 -7.90 -5.99
C GLU A 200 19.04 -8.06 -4.60
N ILE A 201 19.45 -9.06 -3.80
CA ILE A 201 19.00 -9.23 -2.41
C ILE A 201 19.35 -8.01 -1.55
N ILE A 202 20.55 -7.45 -1.69
CA ILE A 202 20.96 -6.26 -0.94
C ILE A 202 20.06 -5.06 -1.28
N LYS A 203 19.81 -4.80 -2.57
CA LYS A 203 18.94 -3.69 -3.02
C LYS A 203 17.51 -3.87 -2.49
N LEU A 204 17.04 -5.10 -2.49
CA LEU A 204 15.73 -5.49 -2.00
C LEU A 204 15.58 -5.27 -0.49
N GLU A 205 16.54 -5.73 0.31
CA GLU A 205 16.53 -5.55 1.76
C GLU A 205 16.60 -4.07 2.15
N ASN A 206 17.35 -3.26 1.39
CA ASN A 206 17.33 -1.82 1.55
C ASN A 206 15.93 -1.23 1.29
N SER A 207 15.25 -1.66 0.22
CA SER A 207 13.87 -1.24 -0.05
C SER A 207 12.91 -1.66 1.07
N ILE A 208 12.99 -2.90 1.56
CA ILE A 208 12.12 -3.39 2.65
C ILE A 208 12.37 -2.61 3.95
N ARG A 209 13.63 -2.30 4.25
CA ARG A 209 14.00 -1.49 5.42
C ARG A 209 13.43 -0.07 5.34
N GLU A 210 13.41 0.52 4.15
CA GLU A 210 12.76 1.82 3.93
C GLU A 210 11.23 1.76 4.08
N LEU A 211 10.61 0.65 3.65
CA LEU A 211 9.17 0.42 3.85
C LEU A 211 8.78 0.29 5.31
N HIS A 212 9.65 -0.30 6.14
CA HIS A 212 9.39 -0.51 7.56
C HIS A 212 9.01 0.80 8.27
N GLY A 213 9.71 1.91 7.96
CA GLY A 213 9.37 3.23 8.51
C GLY A 213 7.96 3.70 8.13
N MET A 214 7.51 3.37 6.92
CA MET A 214 6.17 3.70 6.44
C MET A 214 5.08 2.83 7.10
N PHE A 215 5.35 1.54 7.31
CA PHE A 215 4.41 0.64 7.97
C PHE A 215 4.17 1.01 9.43
N MET A 216 5.20 1.48 10.14
CA MET A 216 5.05 1.95 11.52
C MET A 216 4.13 3.17 11.61
N ASP A 217 4.29 4.13 10.71
CA ASP A 217 3.39 5.29 10.63
C ASP A 217 1.94 4.89 10.30
N MET A 218 1.77 3.94 9.38
CA MET A 218 0.43 3.48 8.97
C MET A 218 -0.26 2.63 10.04
N ALA A 219 0.49 1.84 10.82
CA ALA A 219 -0.05 1.11 11.95
C ALA A 219 -0.66 2.06 12.99
N MET A 220 0.04 3.16 13.31
CA MET A 220 -0.46 4.21 14.19
C MET A 220 -1.71 4.92 13.61
N LEU A 221 -1.72 5.21 12.31
CA LEU A 221 -2.86 5.84 11.62
C LEU A 221 -4.13 4.96 11.58
N VAL A 222 -3.98 3.63 11.56
CA VAL A 222 -5.11 2.68 11.54
C VAL A 222 -5.58 2.33 12.96
N GLU A 223 -4.70 2.34 13.95
CA GLU A 223 -5.02 2.02 15.35
C GLU A 223 -5.87 3.13 16.01
N SER A 224 -5.57 4.40 15.74
CA SER A 224 -6.38 5.53 16.22
C SER A 224 -7.84 5.49 15.74
N GLN A 225 -8.13 4.80 14.63
CA GLN A 225 -9.47 4.67 14.08
C GLN A 225 -10.27 3.47 14.65
N ARG A 226 -9.60 2.48 15.25
CA ARG A 226 -10.27 1.27 15.78
C ARG A 226 -10.89 1.50 17.16
N THR A 227 -10.30 2.37 17.96
CA THR A 227 -10.79 2.72 19.30
C THR A 227 -12.13 3.46 19.26
N GLU A 228 -12.42 4.21 18.20
CA GLU A 228 -13.70 4.93 18.07
C GLU A 228 -14.90 4.02 17.77
N LYS A 229 -14.72 2.93 16.99
CA LYS A 229 -15.82 2.00 16.68
C LYS A 229 -16.25 1.16 17.88
N ALA A 230 -15.44 1.06 18.93
CA ALA A 230 -15.74 0.32 20.15
C ALA A 230 -16.48 1.16 21.22
N ALA A 231 -16.57 2.48 21.05
CA ALA A 231 -17.10 3.40 22.05
C ALA A 231 -18.55 3.85 21.78
N ALA A 232 -19.45 2.93 21.40
CA ALA A 232 -20.89 3.17 21.49
C ALA A 232 -21.38 2.69 22.88
N PRO A 233 -21.72 3.59 23.83
CA PRO A 233 -22.25 3.18 25.11
C PRO A 233 -23.69 2.71 24.92
N LEU A 234 -23.96 1.45 25.25
CA LEU A 234 -25.30 0.98 25.60
C LEU A 234 -25.76 1.75 26.84
N MET A 235 -26.41 2.90 26.65
CA MET A 235 -27.18 3.57 27.69
C MET A 235 -28.54 2.86 27.80
N PRO A 236 -28.92 2.36 28.99
CA PRO A 236 -30.26 1.82 29.21
C PRO A 236 -31.26 2.98 29.21
N GLN A 237 -32.20 2.97 28.28
CA GLN A 237 -33.38 3.83 28.30
C GLN A 237 -34.16 3.55 29.58
N GLY A 238 -34.26 4.56 30.45
CA GLY A 238 -35.12 4.51 31.62
C GLY A 238 -36.58 4.33 31.20
N ARG A 239 -37.23 3.30 31.75
CA ARG A 239 -38.70 3.22 31.75
C ARG A 239 -39.20 3.95 32.99
N VAL A 240 -39.70 5.16 32.77
CA VAL A 240 -40.59 5.84 33.70
C VAL A 240 -42.01 5.33 33.44
N GLY A 241 -42.56 4.63 34.44
CA GLY A 241 -43.97 4.65 34.90
C GLY A 241 -45.14 4.43 33.95
N GLU A 242 -46.00 3.47 34.33
CA GLU A 242 -47.49 3.52 34.30
C GLU A 242 -47.97 2.34 35.18
N GLN A 243 -48.30 2.55 36.46
CA GLN A 243 -49.67 2.71 36.97
C GLN A 243 -50.72 1.82 36.27
N HIS A 244 -51.04 0.68 36.91
CA HIS A 244 -52.36 0.44 37.52
C HIS A 244 -52.28 -0.72 38.51
#